data_AF-A0A518ER56-F1
#
_entry.id   AF-A0A518ER56-F1
#
_cell.length_a   1.000
_cell.length_b   1.000
_cell.length_c   1.000
_cell.angle_alpha   90.00
_cell.angle_beta   90.00
_cell.angle_gamma   90.00
#
_symmetry.space_group_name_H-M   'P 1'
#
loop_
_entity.id
_entity.type
_entity.pdbx_description
1 polymer ?
#
loop_
_entity_poly.entity_id
_entity_poly.type
_entity_poly.pdbx_seq_one_letter_code
_entity_poly.pdbx_strand_id
1 'polypeptide(L)'
;MGFMHRIPGTALSLLLLGLAGASAPAGPSPQERPPQAAPTALLADCMVEKPTELFPVAWVVDGDTIHVDRDGKREKLRLLSIDTEEKYMPKNDSETKPSTRFGDLTAGWAQGFFMPRSPSEGAVEVGLRFPGGVEARDPYGRLLCHVVTSEGVDFNLLMVRTGLSPYFNKYGNSRIDHERFVAAQKAAMAEQRGIWDPRTNDGGSRRPYDRLLPWWDARAEAVNAHRALAASDPMRFLAADEPDQLSAAIAKGPREVTVLALIDRFFEEDDGSRTVLLRGGDKRRSVRVSIPKELRGAMEKLDLDHSYEDFRQNYFLIDGTLQMGARGFDLVGVGVEDWRLAGPEPAIPGRAPSSPADLVRRR
;
A
#
# COMPACT_ATOMS: atom_id res chain seq x y z
N MET A 1 -51.41 -67.53 -4.43
CA MET A 1 -50.15 -67.22 -5.16
C MET A 1 -49.17 -66.75 -4.11
N GLY A 2 -48.46 -67.62 -3.39
CA GLY A 2 -47.42 -68.56 -3.84
C GLY A 2 -46.09 -67.78 -3.88
N PHE A 3 -44.99 -68.10 -3.20
CA PHE A 3 -44.45 -69.24 -2.42
C PHE A 3 -43.46 -68.60 -1.39
N MET A 4 -43.42 -68.92 -0.09
CA MET A 4 -42.93 -70.13 0.60
C MET A 4 -41.47 -70.53 0.30
N HIS A 5 -40.61 -70.39 1.33
CA HIS A 5 -39.48 -71.22 1.80
C HIS A 5 -38.50 -70.27 2.53
N ARG A 6 -38.24 -70.24 3.85
CA ARG A 6 -38.31 -71.15 5.01
C ARG A 6 -37.41 -72.41 4.95
N ILE A 7 -36.35 -72.30 5.78
CA ILE A 7 -35.69 -73.25 6.72
C ILE A 7 -34.84 -74.40 6.11
N PRO A 8 -33.98 -75.14 6.89
CA PRO A 8 -33.43 -74.94 8.25
C PRO A 8 -31.95 -75.36 8.45
N GLY A 9 -31.44 -75.17 9.69
CA GLY A 9 -30.49 -76.09 10.35
C GLY A 9 -29.01 -75.79 10.08
N THR A 10 -28.06 -76.00 10.98
CA THR A 10 -28.03 -76.79 12.21
C THR A 10 -26.76 -76.40 12.99
N ALA A 11 -26.83 -76.59 14.31
CA ALA A 11 -25.76 -76.74 15.29
C ALA A 11 -24.37 -77.18 14.77
N LEU A 12 -23.29 -76.75 15.42
CA LEU A 12 -22.63 -77.56 16.47
C LEU A 12 -21.32 -76.93 16.97
N SER A 13 -21.29 -76.76 18.29
CA SER A 13 -20.20 -76.74 19.27
C SER A 13 -18.73 -77.05 18.91
N LEU A 14 -17.86 -76.31 19.62
CA LEU A 14 -16.61 -76.72 20.32
C LEU A 14 -15.38 -77.20 19.52
N LEU A 15 -14.26 -76.46 19.66
CA LEU A 15 -12.93 -76.95 20.11
C LEU A 15 -11.97 -75.74 20.29
N LEU A 16 -11.61 -75.38 21.52
CA LEU A 16 -10.32 -75.64 22.22
C LEU A 16 -9.09 -74.81 21.78
N LEU A 17 -8.65 -74.00 22.78
CA LEU A 17 -7.29 -73.73 23.25
C LEU A 17 -6.21 -73.19 22.28
N GLY A 18 -5.66 -72.03 22.67
CA GLY A 18 -4.33 -71.58 22.26
C GLY A 18 -3.99 -70.20 22.81
N LEU A 19 -3.50 -70.14 24.06
CA LEU A 19 -2.82 -68.97 24.62
C LEU A 19 -1.55 -68.67 23.81
N ALA A 20 -1.46 -67.48 23.23
CA ALA A 20 -0.19 -66.84 22.89
C ALA A 20 -0.34 -65.34 23.10
N GLY A 21 0.39 -64.82 24.09
CA GLY A 21 0.48 -63.39 24.35
C GLY A 21 1.13 -62.68 23.17
N ALA A 22 0.41 -61.72 22.59
CA ALA A 22 0.97 -60.70 21.74
C ALA A 22 0.75 -59.36 22.43
N SER A 23 1.85 -58.75 22.90
CA SER A 23 1.86 -57.38 23.36
C SER A 23 1.30 -56.47 22.28
N ALA A 24 0.21 -55.76 22.59
CA ALA A 24 -0.27 -54.67 21.76
C ALA A 24 0.81 -53.58 21.67
N PRO A 25 1.04 -52.97 20.50
CA PRO A 25 1.91 -51.81 20.43
C PRO A 25 1.27 -50.66 21.22
N ALA A 26 2.03 -50.11 22.15
CA ALA A 26 1.63 -48.94 22.92
C ALA A 26 1.24 -47.80 21.95
N GLY A 27 0.00 -47.31 22.08
CA GLY A 27 -0.45 -46.12 21.37
C GLY A 27 0.40 -44.91 21.78
N PRO A 28 0.56 -43.92 20.88
CA PRO A 28 1.36 -42.74 21.16
C PRO A 28 0.81 -41.99 22.38
N SER A 29 1.71 -41.68 23.32
CA SER A 29 1.44 -40.88 24.52
C SER A 29 0.97 -39.46 24.17
N PRO A 30 0.19 -38.79 25.04
CA PRO A 30 -0.25 -37.41 24.84
C PRO A 30 0.94 -36.47 24.61
N GLN A 31 0.82 -35.71 23.53
CA GLN A 31 1.80 -34.82 22.92
C GLN A 31 2.57 -33.96 23.94
N GLU A 32 3.89 -34.16 23.98
CA GLU A 32 4.81 -33.08 24.35
C GLU A 32 4.59 -31.91 23.39
N ARG A 33 4.52 -30.70 23.96
CA ARG A 33 4.47 -29.46 23.19
C ARG A 33 5.63 -29.46 22.17
N PRO A 34 5.39 -29.20 20.87
CA PRO A 34 6.51 -29.02 19.97
C PRO A 34 7.39 -27.87 20.49
N PRO A 35 8.73 -28.00 20.41
CA PRO A 35 9.63 -26.91 20.76
C PRO A 35 9.22 -25.68 19.94
N GLN A 36 9.22 -24.52 20.60
CA GLN A 36 8.95 -23.22 19.98
C GLN A 36 9.92 -23.07 18.81
N ALA A 37 9.43 -23.33 17.59
CA ALA A 37 10.27 -23.44 16.41
C ALA A 37 11.05 -22.12 16.25
N ALA A 38 12.35 -22.23 15.98
CA ALA A 38 13.14 -21.08 15.58
C ALA A 38 12.39 -20.35 14.44
N PRO A 39 12.40 -19.00 14.41
CA PRO A 39 11.76 -18.28 13.32
C PRO A 39 12.24 -18.87 12.00
N THR A 40 11.31 -19.19 11.09
CA THR A 40 11.71 -19.53 9.72
C THR A 40 12.58 -18.40 9.18
N ALA A 41 13.52 -18.69 8.27
CA ALA A 41 14.43 -17.66 7.75
C ALA A 41 13.68 -16.40 7.26
N LEU A 42 12.47 -16.56 6.73
CA LEU A 42 11.58 -15.47 6.33
C LEU A 42 11.19 -14.54 7.49
N LEU A 43 10.86 -15.09 8.66
CA LEU A 43 10.53 -14.29 9.84
C LEU A 43 11.77 -13.57 10.38
N ALA A 44 12.93 -14.23 10.36
CA ALA A 44 14.19 -13.64 10.79
C ALA A 44 14.54 -12.37 9.97
N ASP A 45 14.35 -12.40 8.64
CA ASP A 45 14.56 -11.24 7.76
C ASP A 45 13.65 -10.05 8.12
N CYS A 46 12.53 -10.30 8.79
CA CYS A 46 11.49 -9.32 9.09
C CYS A 46 11.47 -8.84 10.54
N MET A 47 12.46 -9.24 11.35
CA MET A 47 12.55 -8.81 12.75
C MET A 47 12.93 -7.34 12.87
N VAL A 48 12.33 -6.65 13.83
CA VAL A 48 12.60 -5.28 14.26
C VAL A 48 12.60 -5.23 15.79
N GLU A 49 12.89 -4.06 16.35
CA GLU A 49 12.73 -3.83 17.79
C GLU A 49 11.29 -4.14 18.23
N LYS A 50 11.15 -4.84 19.36
CA LYS A 50 9.85 -5.19 19.91
C LYS A 50 9.12 -3.93 20.36
N PRO A 51 7.81 -3.82 20.09
CA PRO A 51 7.05 -2.65 20.50
C PRO A 51 6.90 -2.60 22.03
N THR A 52 6.87 -1.38 22.57
CA THR A 52 6.62 -1.13 24.00
C THR A 52 5.13 -1.06 24.33
N GLU A 53 4.30 -0.76 23.34
CA GLU A 53 2.84 -0.69 23.44
C GLU A 53 2.21 -1.67 22.46
N LEU A 54 1.18 -2.36 22.92
CA LEU A 54 0.46 -3.37 22.16
C LEU A 54 -1.04 -3.06 22.17
N PHE A 55 -1.67 -3.26 21.01
CA PHE A 55 -3.08 -2.98 20.78
C PHE A 55 -3.78 -4.21 20.21
N PRO A 56 -4.91 -4.65 20.78
CA PRO A 56 -5.69 -5.77 20.24
C PRO A 56 -6.17 -5.49 18.82
N VAL A 57 -5.96 -6.43 17.90
CA VAL A 57 -6.56 -6.35 16.57
C VAL A 57 -8.06 -6.68 16.67
N ALA A 58 -8.89 -5.71 16.32
CA ALA A 58 -10.34 -5.80 16.45
C ALA A 58 -11.02 -6.31 15.17
N TRP A 59 -10.42 -6.06 14.01
CA TRP A 59 -10.98 -6.45 12.71
C TRP A 59 -9.94 -6.41 11.60
N VAL A 60 -10.01 -7.36 10.65
CA VAL A 60 -9.21 -7.35 9.42
C VAL A 60 -10.14 -7.02 8.25
N VAL A 61 -9.90 -5.90 7.57
CA VAL A 61 -10.71 -5.46 6.43
C VAL A 61 -10.26 -6.19 5.17
N ASP A 62 -8.96 -6.16 4.90
CA ASP A 62 -8.26 -6.78 3.78
C ASP A 62 -6.76 -6.90 4.11
N GLY A 63 -5.92 -7.20 3.11
CA GLY A 63 -4.50 -7.49 3.31
C GLY A 63 -3.63 -6.31 3.74
N ASP A 64 -4.13 -5.07 3.62
CA ASP A 64 -3.38 -3.86 3.93
C ASP A 64 -4.16 -2.82 4.76
N THR A 65 -5.32 -3.24 5.29
CA THR A 65 -6.18 -2.44 6.18
C THR A 65 -6.72 -3.30 7.33
N ILE A 66 -6.41 -2.88 8.56
CA ILE A 66 -6.93 -3.51 9.79
C ILE A 66 -7.48 -2.44 10.74
N HIS A 67 -8.24 -2.85 11.74
CA HIS A 67 -8.64 -2.01 12.86
C HIS A 67 -8.08 -2.57 14.17
N VAL A 68 -7.61 -1.70 15.04
CA VAL A 68 -7.16 -2.05 16.40
C VAL A 68 -8.02 -1.35 17.45
N ASP A 69 -8.06 -1.90 18.65
CA ASP A 69 -8.57 -1.20 19.83
C ASP A 69 -7.41 -0.45 20.50
N ARG A 70 -7.50 0.89 20.52
CA ARG A 70 -6.54 1.77 21.17
C ARG A 70 -7.29 2.75 22.04
N ASP A 71 -7.01 2.70 23.35
CA ASP A 71 -7.64 3.57 24.36
C ASP A 71 -9.18 3.51 24.36
N GLY A 72 -9.74 2.30 24.15
CA GLY A 72 -11.18 2.07 24.11
C GLY A 72 -11.86 2.61 22.84
N LYS A 73 -11.07 2.95 21.81
CA LYS A 73 -11.56 3.41 20.51
C LYS A 73 -11.06 2.49 19.41
N ARG A 74 -11.93 2.26 18.43
CA ARG A 74 -11.57 1.54 17.22
C ARG A 74 -10.79 2.45 16.27
N GLU A 75 -9.50 2.20 16.16
CA GLU A 75 -8.59 2.93 15.30
C GLU A 75 -8.45 2.21 13.95
N LYS A 76 -8.53 2.94 12.84
CA LYS A 76 -8.41 2.36 11.50
C LYS A 76 -6.99 2.53 11.01
N LEU A 77 -6.35 1.45 10.58
CA LEU A 77 -4.96 1.46 10.14
C LEU A 77 -4.87 1.23 8.64
N ARG A 78 -4.08 2.06 7.96
CA ARG A 78 -3.59 1.79 6.61
C ARG A 78 -2.13 1.35 6.73
N LEU A 79 -1.86 0.11 6.32
CA LEU A 79 -0.54 -0.48 6.38
C LEU A 79 0.32 0.12 5.25
N LEU A 80 1.36 0.87 5.63
CA LEU A 80 2.26 1.53 4.70
C LEU A 80 3.17 0.55 3.95
N SER A 81 3.70 0.97 2.81
CA SER A 81 4.67 0.20 2.00
C SER A 81 4.12 -1.08 1.35
N ILE A 82 2.82 -1.38 1.51
CA ILE A 82 2.13 -2.52 0.89
C ILE A 82 0.85 -2.08 0.16
N ASP A 83 0.47 -2.81 -0.88
CA ASP A 83 -0.74 -2.64 -1.72
C ASP A 83 -1.13 -4.01 -2.28
N THR A 84 -1.89 -4.77 -1.49
CA THR A 84 -2.29 -6.14 -1.85
C THR A 84 -3.24 -6.13 -3.06
N GLU A 85 -3.24 -7.20 -3.85
CA GLU A 85 -4.16 -7.27 -5.00
C GLU A 85 -5.63 -7.18 -4.57
N GLU A 86 -6.47 -6.58 -5.42
CA GLU A 86 -7.88 -6.38 -5.11
C GLU A 86 -8.65 -7.71 -5.20
N LYS A 87 -9.49 -7.98 -4.20
CA LYS A 87 -10.46 -9.07 -4.24
C LYS A 87 -11.49 -8.86 -5.36
N TYR A 88 -12.19 -9.92 -5.77
CA TYR A 88 -13.26 -9.80 -6.76
C TYR A 88 -14.37 -8.84 -6.30
N MET A 89 -14.39 -7.64 -6.90
CA MET A 89 -15.44 -6.64 -6.70
C MET A 89 -15.88 -6.02 -8.04
N PRO A 90 -17.18 -6.04 -8.39
CA PRO A 90 -17.67 -5.65 -9.72
C PRO A 90 -17.53 -4.16 -10.09
N LYS A 91 -17.00 -3.29 -9.22
CA LYS A 91 -16.99 -1.82 -9.41
C LYS A 91 -15.62 -1.15 -9.44
N ASN A 92 -14.53 -1.87 -9.19
CA ASN A 92 -13.19 -1.27 -9.02
C ASN A 92 -12.12 -1.86 -9.97
N ASP A 93 -12.55 -2.54 -11.03
CA ASP A 93 -11.64 -3.15 -12.00
C ASP A 93 -11.00 -2.05 -12.88
N SER A 94 -9.67 -1.99 -12.90
CA SER A 94 -8.89 -1.08 -13.73
C SER A 94 -7.63 -1.77 -14.21
N GLU A 95 -6.92 -1.21 -15.20
CA GLU A 95 -5.66 -1.79 -15.69
C GLU A 95 -4.61 -1.95 -14.57
N THR A 96 -4.54 -0.99 -13.64
CA THR A 96 -3.55 -0.98 -12.57
C THR A 96 -4.01 -1.66 -11.28
N LYS A 97 -5.32 -1.85 -11.11
CA LYS A 97 -5.94 -2.54 -9.97
C LYS A 97 -7.08 -3.47 -10.44
N PRO A 98 -6.79 -4.50 -11.25
CA PRO A 98 -7.78 -5.49 -11.57
C PRO A 98 -8.13 -6.33 -10.34
N SER A 99 -9.34 -6.88 -10.32
CA SER A 99 -9.69 -7.95 -9.38
C SER A 99 -8.93 -9.23 -9.74
N THR A 100 -8.32 -9.89 -8.75
CA THR A 100 -7.52 -11.11 -8.99
C THR A 100 -7.89 -12.25 -8.04
N ARG A 101 -7.54 -13.49 -8.42
CA ARG A 101 -7.70 -14.67 -7.55
C ARG A 101 -6.80 -14.59 -6.32
N PHE A 102 -5.62 -14.00 -6.47
CA PHE A 102 -4.65 -13.86 -5.40
C PHE A 102 -5.05 -12.80 -4.36
N GLY A 103 -5.86 -11.81 -4.74
CA GLY A 103 -6.46 -10.85 -3.81
C GLY A 103 -7.28 -11.54 -2.71
N ASP A 104 -8.10 -12.53 -3.06
CA ASP A 104 -8.89 -13.30 -2.08
C ASP A 104 -8.00 -14.09 -1.10
N LEU A 105 -6.92 -14.70 -1.61
CA LEU A 105 -5.96 -15.45 -0.79
C LEU A 105 -5.25 -14.55 0.22
N THR A 106 -4.90 -13.33 -0.20
CA THR A 106 -4.13 -12.40 0.64
C THR A 106 -4.96 -11.87 1.80
N ALA A 107 -6.24 -11.56 1.57
CA ALA A 107 -7.15 -11.18 2.65
C ALA A 107 -7.33 -12.33 3.67
N GLY A 108 -7.47 -13.57 3.19
CA GLY A 108 -7.52 -14.76 4.05
C GLY A 108 -6.23 -14.97 4.86
N TRP A 109 -5.08 -14.67 4.28
CA TRP A 109 -3.80 -14.74 4.98
C TRP A 109 -3.69 -13.73 6.12
N ALA A 110 -4.06 -12.46 5.88
CA ALA A 110 -4.08 -11.44 6.92
C ALA A 110 -5.06 -11.78 8.05
N GLN A 111 -6.23 -12.35 7.71
CA GLN A 111 -7.17 -12.87 8.70
C GLN A 111 -6.55 -13.99 9.54
N GLY A 112 -5.91 -14.98 8.90
CA GLY A 112 -5.23 -16.07 9.61
C GLY A 112 -4.03 -15.63 10.45
N PHE A 113 -3.43 -14.48 10.13
CA PHE A 113 -2.32 -13.90 10.89
C PHE A 113 -2.80 -13.13 12.13
N PHE A 114 -3.87 -12.33 12.00
CA PHE A 114 -4.29 -11.41 13.07
C PHE A 114 -5.51 -11.86 13.87
N MET A 115 -6.31 -12.80 13.39
CA MET A 115 -7.50 -13.24 14.10
C MET A 115 -7.21 -14.49 14.93
N PRO A 116 -7.77 -14.59 16.14
CA PRO A 116 -7.64 -15.79 16.95
C PRO A 116 -8.23 -16.99 16.22
N ARG A 117 -7.59 -18.15 16.32
CA ARG A 117 -8.03 -19.39 15.66
C ARG A 117 -9.17 -20.08 16.41
N SER A 118 -9.40 -19.64 17.65
CA SER A 118 -10.36 -20.20 18.59
C SER A 118 -10.85 -19.09 19.53
N PRO A 119 -12.10 -19.10 19.99
CA PRO A 119 -12.57 -18.19 21.04
C PRO A 119 -11.77 -18.26 22.36
N SER A 120 -11.00 -19.33 22.57
CA SER A 120 -10.12 -19.48 23.73
C SER A 120 -8.78 -18.75 23.56
N GLU A 121 -8.41 -18.37 22.35
CA GLU A 121 -7.25 -17.54 22.08
C GLU A 121 -7.66 -16.08 22.30
N GLY A 122 -6.86 -15.33 23.08
CA GLY A 122 -7.03 -13.89 23.20
C GLY A 122 -6.86 -13.20 21.84
N ALA A 123 -7.29 -11.94 21.75
CA ALA A 123 -7.02 -11.14 20.56
C ALA A 123 -5.51 -11.07 20.31
N VAL A 124 -5.09 -11.17 19.05
CA VAL A 124 -3.70 -10.89 18.68
C VAL A 124 -3.43 -9.42 18.96
N GLU A 125 -2.36 -9.13 19.69
CA GLU A 125 -1.94 -7.77 19.99
C GLU A 125 -0.75 -7.38 19.13
N VAL A 126 -0.71 -6.11 18.73
CA VAL A 126 0.32 -5.59 17.84
C VAL A 126 0.76 -4.19 18.24
N GLY A 127 2.03 -3.88 18.00
CA GLY A 127 2.56 -2.52 18.10
C GLY A 127 2.48 -1.77 16.78
N LEU A 128 2.54 -0.44 16.87
CA LEU A 128 2.47 0.46 15.72
C LEU A 128 3.81 1.17 15.54
N ARG A 129 4.33 1.18 14.31
CA ARG A 129 5.56 1.89 13.96
C ARG A 129 5.25 2.96 12.91
N PHE A 130 5.61 4.21 13.21
CA PHE A 130 5.28 5.37 12.39
C PHE A 130 6.49 5.94 11.65
N PRO A 131 6.30 6.51 10.43
CA PRO A 131 7.33 7.29 9.76
C PRO A 131 7.90 8.39 10.66
N GLY A 132 9.19 8.32 11.00
CA GLY A 132 9.84 9.29 11.90
C GLY A 132 9.25 9.34 13.31
N GLY A 133 8.51 8.31 13.74
CA GLY A 133 7.85 8.28 15.05
C GLY A 133 6.64 9.20 15.18
N VAL A 134 6.15 9.79 14.09
CA VAL A 134 5.04 10.75 14.10
C VAL A 134 3.80 10.14 13.48
N GLU A 135 2.69 10.20 14.21
CA GLU A 135 1.39 9.79 13.71
C GLU A 135 0.90 10.69 12.58
N ALA A 136 0.45 10.08 11.49
CA ALA A 136 -0.16 10.77 10.37
C ALA A 136 -1.40 9.99 9.89
N ARG A 137 -2.35 10.70 9.29
CA ARG A 137 -3.58 10.10 8.77
C ARG A 137 -3.74 10.40 7.29
N ASP A 138 -4.33 9.46 6.58
CA ASP A 138 -4.78 9.71 5.21
C ASP A 138 -6.09 10.52 5.18
N PRO A 139 -6.55 10.98 4.00
CA PRO A 139 -7.81 11.71 3.87
C PRO A 139 -9.08 10.94 4.28
N TYR A 140 -8.99 9.62 4.49
CA TYR A 140 -10.08 8.78 4.99
C TYR A 140 -10.04 8.63 6.52
N GLY A 141 -9.09 9.31 7.18
CA GLY A 141 -8.89 9.27 8.62
C GLY A 141 -8.19 8.01 9.11
N ARG A 142 -7.59 7.18 8.24
CA ARG A 142 -6.83 5.99 8.65
C ARG A 142 -5.44 6.40 9.10
N LEU A 143 -5.00 5.87 10.23
CA LEU A 143 -3.65 6.02 10.74
C LEU A 143 -2.65 5.29 9.84
N LEU A 144 -1.54 5.95 9.49
CA LEU A 144 -0.54 5.46 8.55
C LEU A 144 0.65 4.84 9.31
N CYS A 145 0.77 3.52 9.31
CA CYS A 145 1.79 2.82 10.10
C CYS A 145 2.23 1.48 9.51
N HIS A 146 3.29 0.92 10.09
CA HIS A 146 3.51 -0.53 10.10
C HIS A 146 2.92 -1.15 11.35
N VAL A 147 2.64 -2.44 11.26
CA VAL A 147 2.20 -3.28 12.37
C VAL A 147 3.30 -4.27 12.72
N VAL A 148 3.62 -4.35 14.01
CA VAL A 148 4.70 -5.20 14.53
C VAL A 148 4.13 -6.15 15.58
N THR A 149 4.46 -7.44 15.51
CA THR A 149 3.99 -8.39 16.55
C THR A 149 4.73 -8.18 17.88
N SER A 150 4.22 -8.76 18.98
CA SER A 150 4.88 -8.77 20.29
C SER A 150 6.30 -9.34 20.27
N GLU A 151 6.60 -10.19 19.30
CA GLU A 151 7.89 -10.84 19.10
C GLU A 151 8.84 -9.98 18.28
N GLY A 152 8.34 -8.92 17.65
CA GLY A 152 9.12 -7.99 16.83
C GLY A 152 9.08 -8.29 15.34
N VAL A 153 8.09 -9.03 14.82
CA VAL A 153 7.96 -9.25 13.37
C VAL A 153 7.26 -8.05 12.73
N ASP A 154 7.91 -7.34 11.80
CA ASP A 154 7.28 -6.31 10.98
C ASP A 154 6.40 -6.98 9.91
N PHE A 155 5.08 -6.91 10.11
CA PHE A 155 4.09 -7.52 9.23
C PHE A 155 4.16 -6.95 7.81
N ASN A 156 4.35 -5.64 7.67
CA ASN A 156 4.38 -4.98 6.37
C ASN A 156 5.58 -5.48 5.55
N LEU A 157 6.75 -5.61 6.19
CA LEU A 157 7.93 -6.19 5.55
C LEU A 157 7.74 -7.68 5.22
N LEU A 158 7.10 -8.44 6.12
CA LEU A 158 6.79 -9.85 5.90
C LEU A 158 5.88 -10.06 4.68
N MET A 159 4.87 -9.22 4.48
CA MET A 159 3.99 -9.25 3.31
C MET A 159 4.77 -9.10 2.00
N VAL A 160 5.77 -8.22 1.96
CA VAL A 160 6.62 -8.05 0.78
C VAL A 160 7.56 -9.24 0.61
N ARG A 161 8.22 -9.68 1.68
CA ARG A 161 9.18 -10.80 1.66
C ARG A 161 8.53 -12.13 1.23
N THR A 162 7.26 -12.32 1.57
CA THR A 162 6.47 -13.52 1.22
C THR A 162 5.79 -13.42 -0.15
N GLY A 163 5.88 -12.27 -0.83
CA GLY A 163 5.23 -12.07 -2.13
C GLY A 163 3.70 -11.89 -2.05
N LEU A 164 3.16 -11.57 -0.87
CA LEU A 164 1.73 -11.28 -0.68
C LEU A 164 1.37 -9.83 -1.08
N SER A 165 2.38 -8.95 -1.13
CA SER A 165 2.27 -7.59 -1.63
C SER A 165 3.54 -7.21 -2.40
N PRO A 166 3.47 -6.33 -3.41
CA PRO A 166 4.65 -5.62 -3.87
C PRO A 166 5.12 -4.64 -2.78
N TYR A 167 6.35 -4.16 -2.89
CA TYR A 167 6.76 -2.95 -2.20
C TYR A 167 6.08 -1.74 -2.84
N PHE A 168 5.15 -1.12 -2.12
CA PHE A 168 4.33 -0.03 -2.62
C PHE A 168 4.89 1.33 -2.19
N ASN A 169 5.70 1.95 -3.05
CA ASN A 169 6.33 3.26 -2.83
C ASN A 169 5.76 4.39 -3.71
N LYS A 170 4.58 4.20 -4.34
CA LYS A 170 3.93 5.18 -5.24
C LYS A 170 3.83 6.62 -4.69
N TYR A 171 3.81 6.78 -3.37
CA TYR A 171 3.70 8.05 -2.64
C TYR A 171 5.01 8.42 -1.89
N GLY A 172 6.16 7.95 -2.38
CA GLY A 172 7.47 8.15 -1.77
C GLY A 172 8.01 6.86 -1.16
N ASN A 173 9.34 6.76 -1.09
CA ASN A 173 9.99 5.64 -0.44
C ASN A 173 9.66 5.59 1.06
N SER A 174 9.79 4.38 1.62
CA SER A 174 9.48 4.11 3.02
C SER A 174 10.45 4.91 3.87
N ARG A 175 9.89 5.79 4.71
CA ARG A 175 10.66 6.55 5.71
C ARG A 175 10.98 5.71 6.95
N ILE A 176 10.56 4.45 6.96
CA ILE A 176 10.78 3.50 8.05
C ILE A 176 11.93 2.55 7.71
N ASP A 177 11.89 1.92 6.52
CA ASP A 177 12.86 0.86 6.18
C ASP A 177 12.99 0.58 4.66
N HIS A 178 13.24 1.62 3.86
CA HIS A 178 13.27 1.50 2.39
C HIS A 178 14.17 0.37 1.86
N GLU A 179 15.40 0.27 2.36
CA GLU A 179 16.39 -0.71 1.88
C GLU A 179 15.93 -2.14 2.14
N ARG A 180 15.33 -2.42 3.30
CA ARG A 180 14.81 -3.76 3.62
C ARG A 180 13.62 -4.13 2.76
N PHE A 181 12.73 -3.20 2.42
CA PHE A 181 11.66 -3.48 1.45
C PHE A 181 12.19 -3.80 0.06
N VAL A 182 13.17 -3.04 -0.43
CA VAL A 182 13.81 -3.31 -1.73
C VAL A 182 14.46 -4.69 -1.73
N ALA A 183 15.18 -5.05 -0.67
CA ALA A 183 15.79 -6.36 -0.52
C ALA A 183 14.74 -7.49 -0.45
N ALA A 184 13.68 -7.30 0.35
CA ALA A 184 12.59 -8.25 0.49
C ALA A 184 11.86 -8.50 -0.84
N GLN A 185 11.57 -7.45 -1.62
CA GLN A 185 10.95 -7.58 -2.92
C GLN A 185 11.85 -8.35 -3.89
N LYS A 186 13.14 -7.99 -3.97
CA LYS A 186 14.11 -8.70 -4.83
C LYS A 186 14.19 -10.19 -4.48
N ALA A 187 14.24 -10.52 -3.19
CA ALA A 187 14.26 -11.92 -2.74
C ALA A 187 12.96 -12.65 -3.09
N ALA A 188 11.79 -12.03 -2.88
CA ALA A 188 10.50 -12.62 -3.23
C ALA A 188 10.35 -12.85 -4.74
N MET A 189 10.85 -11.93 -5.57
CA MET A 189 10.89 -12.07 -7.03
C MET A 189 11.80 -13.21 -7.49
N ALA A 190 13.03 -13.27 -6.96
CA ALA A 190 14.00 -14.31 -7.31
C ALA A 190 13.52 -15.71 -6.92
N GLU A 191 12.81 -15.81 -5.80
CA GLU A 191 12.22 -17.04 -5.29
C GLU A 191 10.81 -17.32 -5.87
N GLN A 192 10.33 -16.50 -6.80
CA GLN A 192 9.02 -16.62 -7.46
C GLN A 192 7.87 -16.81 -6.47
N ARG A 193 7.82 -16.00 -5.41
CA ARG A 193 6.80 -16.11 -4.36
C ARG A 193 5.54 -15.32 -4.69
N GLY A 194 4.38 -15.89 -4.36
CA GLY A 194 3.10 -15.17 -4.37
C GLY A 194 2.82 -14.50 -5.71
N ILE A 195 2.62 -13.18 -5.72
CA ILE A 195 2.41 -12.39 -6.95
C ILE A 195 3.53 -12.50 -7.99
N TRP A 196 4.72 -12.97 -7.59
CA TRP A 196 5.88 -13.16 -8.46
C TRP A 196 5.97 -14.57 -9.09
N ASP A 197 5.14 -15.53 -8.65
CA ASP A 197 5.03 -16.83 -9.32
C ASP A 197 4.29 -16.64 -10.65
N PRO A 198 4.84 -17.02 -11.81
CA PRO A 198 4.16 -16.92 -13.09
C PRO A 198 2.83 -17.70 -13.17
N ARG A 199 2.61 -18.67 -12.28
CA ARG A 199 1.37 -19.46 -12.15
C ARG A 199 0.34 -18.77 -11.27
N THR A 200 0.73 -17.77 -10.47
CA THR A 200 -0.23 -16.96 -9.72
C THR A 200 -1.16 -16.27 -10.69
N ASN A 201 -2.47 -16.29 -10.38
CA ASN A 201 -3.53 -15.78 -11.23
C ASN A 201 -3.55 -16.39 -12.65
N ASP A 202 -3.10 -17.64 -12.82
CA ASP A 202 -3.26 -18.35 -14.09
C ASP A 202 -4.74 -18.46 -14.51
N GLY A 203 -4.99 -18.25 -15.80
CA GLY A 203 -6.34 -18.16 -16.37
C GLY A 203 -7.20 -16.99 -15.85
N GLY A 204 -6.60 -15.94 -15.28
CA GLY A 204 -7.31 -14.75 -14.77
C GLY A 204 -6.54 -13.44 -15.00
N SER A 205 -7.09 -12.34 -14.47
CA SER A 205 -6.47 -11.01 -14.54
C SER A 205 -5.21 -10.92 -13.69
N ARG A 206 -4.25 -10.09 -14.13
CA ARG A 206 -2.97 -9.84 -13.46
C ARG A 206 -2.67 -8.35 -13.44
N ARG A 207 -2.05 -7.88 -12.36
CA ARG A 207 -1.51 -6.51 -12.34
C ARG A 207 -0.25 -6.44 -13.23
N PRO A 208 -0.07 -5.38 -14.02
CA PRO A 208 1.10 -5.22 -14.89
C PRO A 208 2.31 -4.70 -14.09
N TYR A 209 2.88 -5.55 -13.22
CA TYR A 209 3.96 -5.13 -12.32
C TYR A 209 5.23 -4.65 -13.04
N ASP A 210 5.49 -5.14 -14.24
CA ASP A 210 6.56 -4.69 -15.14
C ASP A 210 6.44 -3.20 -15.50
N ARG A 211 5.20 -2.66 -15.52
CA ARG A 211 4.92 -1.23 -15.76
C ARG A 211 4.63 -0.47 -14.47
N LEU A 212 4.02 -1.11 -13.48
CA LEU A 212 3.70 -0.48 -12.20
C LEU A 212 4.97 -0.15 -11.40
N LEU A 213 5.93 -1.06 -11.29
CA LEU A 213 7.11 -0.85 -10.46
C LEU A 213 7.96 0.34 -10.94
N PRO A 214 8.36 0.46 -12.23
CA PRO A 214 9.12 1.62 -12.68
C PRO A 214 8.35 2.94 -12.55
N TRP A 215 7.02 2.89 -12.66
CA TRP A 215 6.17 4.06 -12.45
C TRP A 215 6.13 4.49 -10.98
N TRP A 216 5.98 3.54 -10.06
CA TRP A 216 6.00 3.84 -8.63
C TRP A 216 7.36 4.33 -8.17
N ASP A 217 8.44 3.73 -8.67
CA ASP A 217 9.82 4.15 -8.38
C ASP A 217 10.08 5.59 -8.86
N ALA A 218 9.71 5.93 -10.10
CA ALA A 218 9.86 7.31 -10.61
C ALA A 218 9.06 8.34 -9.78
N ARG A 219 7.85 7.97 -9.34
CA ARG A 219 7.07 8.81 -8.41
C ARG A 219 7.72 8.91 -7.03
N ALA A 220 8.29 7.82 -6.53
CA ALA A 220 8.94 7.78 -5.24
C ALA A 220 10.19 8.66 -5.22
N GLU A 221 10.96 8.64 -6.29
CA GLU A 221 12.12 9.50 -6.50
C GLU A 221 11.73 10.99 -6.53
N ALA A 222 10.66 11.34 -7.24
CA ALA A 222 10.13 12.70 -7.27
C ALA A 222 9.79 13.22 -5.85
N VAL A 223 9.05 12.41 -5.08
CA VAL A 223 8.68 12.73 -3.70
C VAL A 223 9.93 12.82 -2.80
N ASN A 224 10.88 11.91 -2.95
CA ASN A 224 12.11 11.91 -2.16
C ASN A 224 13.01 13.11 -2.47
N ALA A 225 13.17 13.46 -3.75
CA ALA A 225 13.91 14.65 -4.17
C ALA A 225 13.28 15.92 -3.59
N HIS A 226 11.95 16.02 -3.63
CA HIS A 226 11.25 17.13 -3.00
C HIS A 226 11.42 17.16 -1.47
N ARG A 227 11.34 16.01 -0.79
CA ARG A 227 11.60 15.94 0.67
C ARG A 227 13.00 16.45 1.02
N ALA A 228 14.01 16.17 0.19
CA ALA A 228 15.36 16.68 0.40
C ALA A 228 15.43 18.22 0.24
N LEU A 229 14.69 18.79 -0.71
CA LEU A 229 14.56 20.24 -0.87
C LEU A 229 13.78 20.87 0.30
N ALA A 230 12.67 20.27 0.72
CA ALA A 230 11.89 20.73 1.88
C ALA A 230 12.69 20.68 3.18
N ALA A 231 13.61 19.72 3.33
CA ALA A 231 14.51 19.69 4.47
C ALA A 231 15.54 20.84 4.46
N SER A 232 15.91 21.38 3.30
CA SER A 232 16.87 22.48 3.19
C SER A 232 16.21 23.86 3.36
N ASP A 233 14.99 24.04 2.86
CA ASP A 233 14.17 25.23 3.08
C ASP A 233 12.67 24.87 3.18
N PRO A 234 12.17 24.55 4.39
CA PRO A 234 10.81 24.07 4.61
C PRO A 234 9.73 25.13 4.40
N MET A 235 10.12 26.39 4.17
CA MET A 235 9.19 27.48 3.88
C MET A 235 9.15 27.80 2.38
N ARG A 236 10.16 27.38 1.61
CA ARG A 236 10.27 27.58 0.16
C ARG A 236 9.82 26.36 -0.65
N PHE A 237 10.02 25.14 -0.15
CA PHE A 237 9.62 23.92 -0.83
C PHE A 237 8.51 23.23 -0.04
N LEU A 238 7.31 23.22 -0.62
CA LEU A 238 6.09 22.78 0.06
C LEU A 238 5.40 21.70 -0.76
N ALA A 239 4.66 20.80 -0.10
CA ALA A 239 3.79 19.85 -0.78
C ALA A 239 2.34 20.34 -0.70
N ALA A 240 1.59 20.23 -1.81
CA ALA A 240 0.20 20.70 -1.88
C ALA A 240 -0.74 19.98 -0.92
N ASP A 241 -0.35 18.79 -0.45
CA ASP A 241 -1.10 17.95 0.47
C ASP A 241 -0.77 18.16 1.95
N GLU A 242 0.09 19.14 2.27
CA GLU A 242 0.51 19.50 3.64
C GLU A 242 -0.06 20.88 4.04
N PRO A 243 -1.37 21.01 4.30
CA PRO A 243 -2.04 22.31 4.52
C PRO A 243 -1.54 23.07 5.75
N ASP A 244 -1.02 22.38 6.75
CA ASP A 244 -0.45 23.01 7.94
C ASP A 244 0.91 23.66 7.62
N GLN A 245 1.73 23.02 6.77
CA GLN A 245 2.98 23.61 6.27
C GLN A 245 2.71 24.79 5.33
N LEU A 246 1.72 24.66 4.43
CA LEU A 246 1.27 25.75 3.58
C LEU A 246 0.81 26.96 4.42
N SER A 247 0.04 26.73 5.49
CA SER A 247 -0.41 27.78 6.41
C SER A 247 0.76 28.45 7.14
N ALA A 248 1.71 27.65 7.63
CA ALA A 248 2.90 28.16 8.29
C ALA A 248 3.74 29.04 7.36
N ALA A 249 3.91 28.61 6.10
CA ALA A 249 4.71 29.30 5.08
C ALA A 249 4.28 30.76 4.86
N ILE A 250 2.97 31.00 4.85
CA ILE A 250 2.37 32.32 4.57
C ILE A 250 1.89 33.06 5.82
N ALA A 251 2.21 32.57 7.03
CA ALA A 251 1.76 33.18 8.28
C ALA A 251 2.20 34.66 8.44
N LYS A 252 3.24 35.09 7.71
CA LYS A 252 3.75 36.47 7.68
C LYS A 252 3.40 37.24 6.40
N GLY A 253 2.49 36.71 5.58
CA GLY A 253 2.11 37.26 4.28
C GLY A 253 2.50 36.35 3.10
N PRO A 254 2.17 36.77 1.87
CA PRO A 254 2.48 36.02 0.66
C PRO A 254 3.97 35.66 0.54
N ARG A 255 4.28 34.51 -0.07
CA ARG A 255 5.64 33.97 -0.15
C ARG A 255 5.89 33.26 -1.48
N GLU A 256 7.07 33.48 -2.05
CA GLU A 256 7.60 32.69 -3.17
C GLU A 256 7.91 31.26 -2.74
N VAL A 257 7.33 30.28 -3.44
CA VAL A 257 7.44 28.85 -3.12
C VAL A 257 7.55 27.99 -4.38
N THR A 258 7.95 26.73 -4.20
CA THR A 258 7.83 25.65 -5.19
C THR A 258 6.93 24.64 -4.54
N VAL A 259 5.80 24.35 -5.17
CA VAL A 259 4.83 23.39 -4.68
C VAL A 259 5.01 22.07 -5.44
N LEU A 260 5.28 20.97 -4.73
CA LEU A 260 5.10 19.62 -5.27
C LEU A 260 3.61 19.27 -5.23
N ALA A 261 3.04 18.88 -6.37
CA ALA A 261 1.60 18.62 -6.45
C ALA A 261 1.23 17.55 -7.48
N LEU A 262 0.10 16.89 -7.21
CA LEU A 262 -0.72 16.26 -8.24
C LEU A 262 -1.87 17.20 -8.59
N ILE A 263 -2.38 17.12 -9.80
CA ILE A 263 -3.61 17.81 -10.18
C ILE A 263 -4.81 16.97 -9.72
N ASP A 264 -5.80 17.62 -9.10
CA ASP A 264 -7.08 16.99 -8.75
C ASP A 264 -8.12 17.18 -9.85
N ARG A 265 -8.35 18.43 -10.26
CA ARG A 265 -9.37 18.79 -11.27
C ARG A 265 -9.14 20.19 -11.82
N PHE A 266 -9.90 20.52 -12.86
CA PHE A 266 -9.93 21.83 -13.48
C PHE A 266 -11.31 22.48 -13.33
N PHE A 267 -11.34 23.81 -13.30
CA PHE A 267 -12.55 24.61 -13.41
C PHE A 267 -12.35 25.64 -14.52
N GLU A 268 -13.32 25.72 -15.43
CA GLU A 268 -13.40 26.81 -16.41
C GLU A 268 -14.15 27.97 -15.74
N GLU A 269 -13.59 29.17 -15.78
CA GLU A 269 -14.16 30.36 -15.14
C GLU A 269 -14.85 31.26 -16.18
N ASP A 270 -15.78 32.10 -15.74
CA ASP A 270 -16.60 32.94 -16.63
C ASP A 270 -15.78 34.00 -17.40
N ASP A 271 -14.62 34.39 -16.89
CA ASP A 271 -13.67 35.29 -17.56
C ASP A 271 -12.79 34.59 -18.60
N GLY A 272 -12.96 33.28 -18.77
CA GLY A 272 -12.19 32.43 -19.67
C GLY A 272 -10.85 31.95 -19.12
N SER A 273 -10.50 32.32 -17.88
CA SER A 273 -9.40 31.71 -17.14
C SER A 273 -9.75 30.27 -16.73
N ARG A 274 -8.73 29.51 -16.33
CA ARG A 274 -8.87 28.13 -15.87
C ARG A 274 -8.22 27.98 -14.50
N THR A 275 -8.98 27.50 -13.51
CA THR A 275 -8.42 27.15 -12.21
C THR A 275 -7.98 25.69 -12.20
N VAL A 276 -6.70 25.44 -11.91
CA VAL A 276 -6.16 24.12 -11.60
C VAL A 276 -6.24 23.91 -10.09
N LEU A 277 -7.03 22.93 -9.65
CA LEU A 277 -7.04 22.50 -8.26
C LEU A 277 -5.96 21.45 -8.06
N LEU A 278 -5.03 21.73 -7.15
CA LEU A 278 -4.02 20.75 -6.75
C LEU A 278 -4.62 19.81 -5.70
N ARG A 279 -4.26 18.53 -5.76
CA ARG A 279 -4.67 17.53 -4.79
C ARG A 279 -4.10 17.90 -3.42
N GLY A 280 -5.00 18.18 -2.47
CA GLY A 280 -4.65 18.51 -1.08
C GLY A 280 -4.98 17.38 -0.10
N GLY A 281 -4.36 17.42 1.08
CA GLY A 281 -4.67 16.53 2.20
C GLY A 281 -5.99 16.90 2.92
N ASP A 282 -6.43 18.14 2.73
CA ASP A 282 -7.71 18.67 3.22
C ASP A 282 -8.46 19.36 2.07
N LYS A 283 -9.68 18.89 1.78
CA LYS A 283 -10.53 19.43 0.71
C LYS A 283 -10.92 20.90 0.91
N ARG A 284 -10.82 21.42 2.15
CA ARG A 284 -11.14 22.82 2.47
C ARG A 284 -9.94 23.76 2.34
N ARG A 285 -8.72 23.20 2.31
CA ARG A 285 -7.45 23.94 2.31
C ARG A 285 -6.55 23.51 1.16
N SER A 286 -7.15 23.25 -0.01
CA SER A 286 -6.41 22.92 -1.24
C SER A 286 -5.78 24.16 -1.87
N VAL A 287 -4.70 23.96 -2.63
CA VAL A 287 -4.03 24.99 -3.42
C VAL A 287 -4.71 25.10 -4.79
N ARG A 288 -4.92 26.34 -5.25
CA ARG A 288 -5.45 26.67 -6.58
C ARG A 288 -4.42 27.46 -7.36
N VAL A 289 -4.27 27.13 -8.63
CA VAL A 289 -3.47 27.90 -9.59
C VAL A 289 -4.42 28.45 -10.64
N SER A 290 -4.49 29.76 -10.81
CA SER A 290 -5.27 30.36 -11.89
C SER A 290 -4.41 30.50 -13.13
N ILE A 291 -4.89 30.01 -14.27
CA ILE A 291 -4.27 30.16 -15.58
C ILE A 291 -5.10 31.20 -16.34
N PRO A 292 -4.56 32.42 -16.58
CA PRO A 292 -5.21 33.43 -17.38
C PRO A 292 -5.57 32.93 -18.78
N LYS A 293 -6.64 33.47 -19.36
CA LYS A 293 -7.14 33.10 -20.70
C LYS A 293 -6.03 33.19 -21.75
N GLU A 294 -5.17 34.19 -21.65
CA GLU A 294 -4.08 34.50 -22.56
C GLU A 294 -2.98 33.43 -22.54
N LEU A 295 -2.81 32.72 -21.42
CA LEU A 295 -1.79 31.67 -21.25
C LEU A 295 -2.30 30.28 -21.63
N ARG A 296 -3.62 30.09 -21.82
CA ARG A 296 -4.22 28.76 -22.10
C ARG A 296 -3.56 28.03 -23.26
N GLY A 297 -3.41 28.69 -24.41
CA GLY A 297 -2.81 28.06 -25.60
C GLY A 297 -1.33 27.72 -25.40
N ALA A 298 -0.59 28.49 -24.59
CA ALA A 298 0.79 28.19 -24.28
C ALA A 298 0.92 27.00 -23.30
N MET A 299 -0.07 26.83 -22.41
CA MET A 299 -0.14 25.74 -21.43
C MET A 299 -0.47 24.37 -22.03
N GLU A 300 -1.03 24.29 -23.24
CA GLU A 300 -1.29 23.01 -23.92
C GLU A 300 -0.02 22.13 -24.01
N LYS A 301 1.16 22.75 -24.11
CA LYS A 301 2.46 22.06 -24.14
C LYS A 301 2.81 21.32 -22.85
N LEU A 302 2.18 21.68 -21.74
CA LEU A 302 2.39 21.02 -20.44
C LEU A 302 1.54 19.75 -20.29
N ASP A 303 0.55 19.55 -21.17
CA ASP A 303 -0.31 18.37 -21.19
C ASP A 303 -0.98 18.08 -19.83
N LEU A 304 -1.46 19.14 -19.16
CA LEU A 304 -2.03 19.05 -17.82
C LEU A 304 -3.29 18.18 -17.78
N ASP A 305 -4.06 18.15 -18.86
CA ASP A 305 -5.31 17.39 -18.96
C ASP A 305 -5.09 15.88 -18.85
N HIS A 306 -3.92 15.37 -19.24
CA HIS A 306 -3.59 13.95 -19.12
C HIS A 306 -2.73 13.63 -17.87
N SER A 307 -2.63 14.56 -16.92
CA SER A 307 -1.87 14.38 -15.67
C SER A 307 -2.37 13.21 -14.79
N TYR A 308 -3.59 12.72 -15.00
CA TYR A 308 -4.14 11.60 -14.25
C TYR A 308 -3.79 10.23 -14.85
N GLU A 309 -3.21 10.17 -16.05
CA GLU A 309 -2.90 8.88 -16.70
C GLU A 309 -1.89 8.07 -15.90
N ASP A 310 -2.09 6.76 -15.90
CA ASP A 310 -1.16 5.82 -15.30
C ASP A 310 0.15 5.73 -16.15
N PHE A 311 1.23 5.25 -15.53
CA PHE A 311 2.52 4.99 -16.20
C PHE A 311 3.28 6.21 -16.76
N ARG A 312 2.93 7.43 -16.37
CA ARG A 312 3.70 8.66 -16.63
C ARG A 312 4.05 9.37 -15.33
N GLN A 313 5.08 10.22 -15.34
CA GLN A 313 5.26 11.14 -14.21
C GLN A 313 4.10 12.13 -14.17
N ASN A 314 3.55 12.34 -12.98
CA ASN A 314 2.41 13.24 -12.77
C ASN A 314 2.54 14.13 -11.53
N TYR A 315 3.64 14.03 -10.80
CA TYR A 315 4.00 15.10 -9.89
C TYR A 315 4.53 16.29 -10.68
N PHE A 316 4.04 17.46 -10.32
CA PHE A 316 4.51 18.75 -10.82
C PHE A 316 5.24 19.49 -9.69
N LEU A 317 6.29 20.22 -10.06
CA LEU A 317 6.88 21.31 -9.29
C LEU A 317 6.37 22.61 -9.91
N ILE A 318 5.72 23.44 -9.12
CA ILE A 318 5.10 24.68 -9.56
C ILE A 318 5.69 25.84 -8.75
N ASP A 319 6.41 26.74 -9.42
CA ASP A 319 6.88 27.98 -8.79
C ASP A 319 5.78 29.05 -8.79
N GLY A 320 5.75 29.88 -7.75
CA GLY A 320 4.85 31.04 -7.69
C GLY A 320 4.74 31.64 -6.30
N THR A 321 3.89 32.67 -6.18
CA THR A 321 3.60 33.31 -4.89
C THR A 321 2.41 32.62 -4.23
N LEU A 322 2.65 31.94 -3.11
CA LEU A 322 1.60 31.35 -2.29
C LEU A 322 0.97 32.42 -1.39
N GLN A 323 -0.36 32.43 -1.33
CA GLN A 323 -1.14 33.32 -0.48
C GLN A 323 -2.45 32.67 -0.01
N MET A 324 -3.11 33.31 0.96
CA MET A 324 -4.43 32.87 1.42
C MET A 324 -5.49 33.23 0.36
N GLY A 325 -6.29 32.24 -0.03
CA GLY A 325 -7.39 32.39 -0.97
C GLY A 325 -8.75 32.18 -0.30
N ALA A 326 -9.84 32.47 -1.01
CA ALA A 326 -11.20 32.33 -0.47
C ALA A 326 -11.60 30.87 -0.15
N ARG A 327 -10.92 29.88 -0.77
CA ARG A 327 -11.25 28.44 -0.66
C ARG A 327 -10.05 27.59 -0.25
N GLY A 328 -9.09 28.17 0.47
CA GLY A 328 -7.82 27.54 0.84
C GLY A 328 -6.64 28.44 0.46
N PHE A 329 -5.75 27.95 -0.38
CA PHE A 329 -4.59 28.71 -0.84
C PHE A 329 -4.68 29.01 -2.33
N ASP A 330 -4.15 30.15 -2.73
CA ASP A 330 -3.91 30.49 -4.13
C ASP A 330 -2.40 30.55 -4.36
N LEU A 331 -1.95 29.93 -5.44
CA LEU A 331 -0.59 30.08 -5.97
C LEU A 331 -0.72 30.96 -7.22
N VAL A 332 -0.26 32.20 -7.11
CA VAL A 332 -0.44 33.25 -8.13
C VAL A 332 0.89 33.60 -8.79
N GLY A 333 0.83 34.35 -9.90
CA GLY A 333 2.01 34.72 -10.67
C GLY A 333 2.63 33.56 -11.46
N VAL A 334 1.91 32.45 -11.61
CA VAL A 334 2.41 31.24 -12.26
C VAL A 334 2.30 31.35 -13.79
N GLY A 335 3.44 31.46 -14.46
CA GLY A 335 3.62 31.39 -15.90
C GLY A 335 3.71 29.95 -16.42
N VAL A 336 4.08 29.78 -17.69
CA VAL A 336 4.20 28.44 -18.32
C VAL A 336 5.49 27.75 -17.90
N GLU A 337 6.54 28.53 -17.76
CA GLU A 337 7.90 28.18 -17.36
C GLU A 337 8.00 27.73 -15.90
N ASP A 338 7.04 28.12 -15.06
CA ASP A 338 7.01 27.77 -13.64
C ASP A 338 6.53 26.34 -13.38
N TRP A 339 5.98 25.66 -14.39
CA TRP A 339 5.54 24.27 -14.31
C TRP A 339 6.61 23.32 -14.80
N ARG A 340 6.97 22.35 -13.97
CA ARG A 340 7.90 21.27 -14.33
C ARG A 340 7.36 19.94 -13.83
N LEU A 341 7.52 18.86 -14.58
CA LEU A 341 7.32 17.52 -14.01
C LEU A 341 8.46 17.23 -13.02
N ALA A 342 8.11 16.75 -11.83
CA ALA A 342 9.06 16.28 -10.83
C ALA A 342 9.58 14.94 -11.31
N GLY A 343 10.65 14.95 -12.11
CA GLY A 343 11.24 13.73 -12.68
C GLY A 343 11.71 12.71 -11.62
N PRO A 344 12.17 11.54 -12.06
CA PRO A 344 12.32 11.14 -13.46
C PRO A 344 10.99 10.73 -14.12
N GLU A 345 11.02 10.50 -15.43
CA GLU A 345 9.96 9.77 -16.12
C GLU A 345 10.07 8.26 -15.84
N PRO A 346 8.95 7.54 -15.75
CA PRO A 346 8.94 6.08 -15.62
C PRO A 346 9.65 5.37 -16.76
N ALA A 347 10.61 4.51 -16.44
CA ALA A 347 11.30 3.65 -17.40
C ALA A 347 10.44 2.41 -17.75
N ILE A 348 9.34 2.62 -18.47
CA ILE A 348 8.39 1.55 -18.83
C ILE A 348 8.94 0.72 -20.00
N PRO A 349 9.08 -0.61 -19.87
CA PRO A 349 9.49 -1.47 -20.97
C PRO A 349 8.61 -1.30 -22.22
N GLY A 350 9.24 -1.15 -23.39
CA GLY A 350 8.53 -1.03 -24.67
C GLY A 350 7.92 0.35 -24.96
N ARG A 351 7.96 1.31 -24.01
CA ARG A 351 7.64 2.71 -24.27
C ARG A 351 8.93 3.42 -24.70
N ALA A 352 8.95 4.02 -25.90
CA ALA A 352 10.05 4.90 -26.26
C ALA A 352 10.13 6.04 -25.23
N PRO A 353 11.32 6.43 -24.75
CA PRO A 353 11.44 7.64 -23.95
C PRO A 353 10.84 8.80 -24.74
N SER A 354 10.08 9.67 -24.07
CA SER A 354 9.69 10.97 -24.64
C SER A 354 10.95 11.62 -25.24
N SER A 355 10.84 12.08 -26.49
CA SER A 355 11.95 12.48 -27.34
C SER A 355 12.97 13.37 -26.60
N PRO A 356 14.29 13.30 -26.92
CA PRO A 356 15.28 14.24 -26.40
C PRO A 356 14.91 15.73 -26.59
N ALA A 357 14.04 16.06 -27.55
CA ALA A 357 13.48 17.41 -27.71
C ALA A 357 12.64 17.88 -26.49
N ASP A 358 12.08 16.95 -25.70
CA ASP A 358 11.30 17.22 -24.48
C ASP A 358 12.20 17.37 -23.23
N LEU A 359 13.41 16.80 -23.26
CA LEU A 359 14.39 16.87 -22.16
C LEU A 359 15.27 18.13 -22.22
N VAL A 360 15.51 18.70 -23.40
CA VAL A 360 16.42 19.85 -23.58
C VAL A 360 15.75 21.21 -23.29
N ARG A 361 14.41 21.27 -23.15
CA ARG A 361 13.69 22.49 -22.71
C ARG A 361 13.58 22.64 -21.19
N ARG A 362 14.22 21.78 -20.40
CA ARG A 362 14.09 21.72 -18.93
C ARG A 362 15.45 21.77 -18.22
N ARG A 363 16.22 22.82 -18.47
CA ARG A 363 17.32 23.25 -17.61
C ARG A 363 17.10 24.69 -17.18
#